data_AF-A0A7W0LAR1-F1
#
_entry.id   AF-A0A7W0LAR1-F1
#
_cell.length_a   1.000
_cell.length_b   1.000
_cell.length_c   1.000
_cell.angle_alpha   90.00
_cell.angle_beta   90.00
_cell.angle_gamma   90.00
#
_symmetry.space_group_name_H-M   'P 1'
#
loop_
_entity.id
_entity.type
_entity.pdbx_description
1 polymer ?
#
loop_
_entity_poly.entity_id
_entity_poly.type
_entity_poly.pdbx_seq_one_letter_code
_entity_poly.pdbx_strand_id
1 'polypeptide(L)'
;SETCSDADWLRFNLQLWRITGGSAYMDMAEHVLLNAILFDQASTGAFCYRRGVQGRPGASFDACCSHHGPRAMVEALRYAFAGEPEVLSVNLFLDATGRILVGGEPVAVDTVTWQDVDAQIFGARITLDPGTDRSFPVRLRVPGWAGAADVLVNGEPAADAGDECAVTVHRRWSAGDTVEVRFPLAVRLVQGQTLGHHVIDDRAVAIFFGPRLFCLTERLNPEHRLDFLRLALPPSEPERAIRVLTPERLQAAGIGPDRQPVTLELWPLAVTGGSPNGVGRTHPTKAPYFKTWIPQADGVA
;
A
#
# COMPACT_ATOMS: atom_id res chain seq x y z
N SER A 1 -4.95 -13.67 6.91
CA SER A 1 -5.60 -12.46 6.39
C SER A 1 -7.07 -12.76 6.25
N GLU A 2 -7.82 -12.91 7.34
CA GLU A 2 -9.27 -13.09 7.17
C GLU A 2 -9.87 -11.70 6.98
N THR A 3 -10.66 -11.48 5.92
CA THR A 3 -11.16 -10.13 5.60
C THR A 3 -11.88 -9.46 6.76
N CYS A 4 -12.66 -10.19 7.56
CA CYS A 4 -13.31 -9.62 8.75
C CYS A 4 -12.30 -9.09 9.77
N SER A 5 -11.22 -9.84 9.99
CA SER A 5 -10.14 -9.45 10.90
C SER A 5 -9.38 -8.26 10.35
N ASP A 6 -9.07 -8.26 9.05
CA ASP A 6 -8.37 -7.15 8.39
C ASP A 6 -9.25 -5.88 8.37
N ALA A 7 -10.56 -6.04 8.16
CA ALA A 7 -11.55 -4.97 8.24
C ALA A 7 -11.61 -4.35 9.65
N ASP A 8 -11.66 -5.18 10.69
CA ASP A 8 -11.68 -4.68 12.07
C ASP A 8 -10.34 -4.03 12.45
N TRP A 9 -9.22 -4.57 11.97
CA TRP A 9 -7.89 -3.98 12.16
C TRP A 9 -7.76 -2.61 11.49
N LEU A 10 -8.24 -2.47 10.26
CA LEU A 10 -8.32 -1.18 9.56
C LEU A 10 -9.14 -0.18 10.39
N ARG A 11 -10.35 -0.57 10.80
CA ARG A 11 -11.27 0.31 11.52
C ARG A 11 -10.73 0.71 12.88
N PHE A 12 -10.08 -0.22 13.58
CA PHE A 12 -9.42 0.06 14.85
C PHE A 12 -8.33 1.12 14.70
N ASN A 13 -7.47 0.98 13.69
CA ASN A 13 -6.44 1.98 13.39
C ASN A 13 -7.03 3.36 13.03
N LEU A 14 -8.13 3.41 12.27
CA LEU A 14 -8.82 4.69 12.00
C LEU A 14 -9.33 5.36 13.28
N GLN A 15 -9.90 4.58 14.22
CA GLN A 15 -10.34 5.13 15.51
C GLN A 15 -9.14 5.57 16.38
N LEU A 16 -8.05 4.81 16.39
CA LEU A 16 -6.84 5.20 17.11
C LEU A 16 -6.24 6.48 16.55
N TRP A 17 -6.17 6.63 15.22
CA TRP A 17 -5.77 7.88 14.58
C TRP A 17 -6.69 9.02 15.01
N ARG A 18 -8.02 8.83 14.97
CA ARG A 18 -8.99 9.86 15.37
C ARG A 18 -8.84 10.32 16.82
N ILE A 19 -8.47 9.41 17.72
CA ILE A 19 -8.35 9.69 19.16
C ILE A 19 -6.99 10.31 19.49
N THR A 20 -5.92 9.86 18.82
CA THR A 20 -4.53 10.17 19.21
C THR A 20 -3.81 11.13 18.27
N GLY A 21 -4.28 11.28 17.04
CA GLY A 21 -3.57 11.98 15.96
C GLY A 21 -2.33 11.24 15.43
N GLY A 22 -2.00 10.05 15.95
CA GLY A 22 -0.78 9.33 15.60
C GLY A 22 -0.77 8.86 14.14
N SER A 23 0.18 9.36 13.34
CA SER A 23 0.32 9.07 11.91
C SER A 23 0.48 7.58 11.60
N ALA A 24 1.22 6.85 12.44
CA ALA A 24 1.43 5.41 12.29
C ALA A 24 0.12 4.59 12.21
N TYR A 25 -0.96 5.05 12.87
CA TYR A 25 -2.25 4.40 12.78
C TYR A 25 -2.91 4.63 11.41
N MET A 26 -2.82 5.83 10.86
CA MET A 26 -3.31 6.11 9.50
C MET A 26 -2.47 5.35 8.45
N ASP A 27 -1.16 5.25 8.65
CA ASP A 27 -0.28 4.45 7.79
C ASP A 27 -0.66 2.96 7.81
N MET A 28 -1.00 2.42 8.99
CA MET A 28 -1.48 1.04 9.10
C MET A 28 -2.86 0.87 8.44
N ALA A 29 -3.78 1.82 8.61
CA ALA A 29 -5.08 1.78 7.94
C ALA A 29 -4.93 1.81 6.41
N GLU A 30 -4.05 2.68 5.89
CA GLU A 30 -3.69 2.73 4.47
C GLU A 30 -3.06 1.41 3.99
N HIS A 31 -2.13 0.85 4.76
CA HIS A 31 -1.50 -0.42 4.46
C HIS A 31 -2.54 -1.55 4.30
N VAL A 32 -3.48 -1.65 5.22
CA VAL A 32 -4.52 -2.68 5.20
C VAL A 32 -5.49 -2.45 4.04
N LEU A 33 -5.92 -1.20 3.84
CA LEU A 33 -6.84 -0.80 2.76
C LEU A 33 -6.27 -1.12 1.39
N LEU A 34 -5.02 -0.73 1.13
CA LEU A 34 -4.39 -0.83 -0.18
C LEU A 34 -3.76 -2.20 -0.44
N ASN A 35 -3.73 -3.11 0.53
CA ASN A 35 -3.14 -4.44 0.37
C ASN A 35 -4.12 -5.56 0.73
N ALA A 36 -4.31 -5.82 2.03
CA ALA A 36 -5.03 -7.00 2.51
C ALA A 36 -6.52 -7.00 2.08
N ILE A 37 -7.22 -5.88 2.24
CA ILE A 37 -8.64 -5.78 1.88
C ILE A 37 -8.86 -6.02 0.39
N LEU A 38 -8.05 -5.38 -0.47
CA LEU A 38 -8.17 -5.55 -1.92
C LEU A 38 -7.74 -6.94 -2.38
N PHE A 39 -6.74 -7.55 -1.72
CA PHE A 39 -6.35 -8.93 -1.99
C PHE A 39 -7.50 -9.90 -1.74
N ASP A 40 -8.28 -9.70 -0.69
CA ASP A 40 -9.41 -10.57 -0.36
C ASP A 40 -10.68 -10.31 -1.18
N GLN A 41 -10.73 -9.22 -1.94
CA GLN A 41 -11.87 -8.89 -2.78
C GLN A 41 -11.91 -9.78 -4.01
N ALA A 42 -12.99 -10.53 -4.21
CA ALA A 42 -13.23 -11.29 -5.42
C ALA A 42 -13.68 -10.38 -6.57
N SER A 43 -13.49 -10.81 -7.82
CA SER A 43 -13.96 -10.07 -9.01
C SER A 43 -15.48 -9.84 -9.11
N THR A 44 -16.29 -10.47 -8.25
CA THR A 44 -17.74 -10.21 -8.12
C THR A 44 -18.05 -9.09 -7.14
N GLY A 45 -17.04 -8.53 -6.47
CA GLY A 45 -17.19 -7.55 -5.38
C GLY A 45 -17.43 -8.19 -3.99
N ALA A 46 -17.66 -9.51 -3.93
CA ALA A 46 -17.71 -10.25 -2.66
C ALA A 46 -16.31 -10.37 -2.04
N PHE A 47 -16.24 -10.67 -0.75
CA PHE A 47 -14.98 -10.78 -0.01
C PHE A 47 -14.83 -12.15 0.62
N CYS A 48 -13.64 -12.73 0.53
CA CYS A 48 -13.35 -14.02 1.14
C CYS A 48 -11.84 -14.29 1.16
N TYR A 49 -11.34 -14.84 2.26
CA TYR A 49 -9.98 -15.36 2.33
C TYR A 49 -9.93 -16.81 1.84
N ARG A 50 -9.96 -17.01 0.51
CA ARG A 50 -9.86 -18.38 -0.07
C ARG A 50 -8.45 -18.96 -0.05
N ARG A 51 -7.44 -18.09 -0.07
CA ARG A 51 -6.03 -18.45 0.12
C ARG A 51 -5.31 -17.31 0.80
N GLY A 52 -4.49 -17.66 1.79
CA GLY A 52 -3.72 -16.70 2.52
C GLY A 52 -2.42 -16.25 1.95
N VAL A 53 -1.92 -15.20 2.58
CA VAL A 53 -0.55 -14.72 2.46
C VAL A 53 0.40 -15.92 2.58
N GLN A 54 1.34 -16.02 1.63
CA GLN A 54 2.27 -17.13 1.49
C GLN A 54 1.60 -18.49 1.17
N GLY A 55 0.45 -18.47 0.50
CA GLY A 55 -0.19 -19.68 -0.02
C GLY A 55 -0.93 -20.55 1.00
N ARG A 56 -1.13 -20.06 2.23
CA ARG A 56 -1.85 -20.81 3.28
C ARG A 56 -3.28 -21.15 2.85
N PRO A 57 -3.83 -22.33 3.20
CA PRO A 57 -5.23 -22.63 2.95
C PRO A 57 -6.13 -21.55 3.56
N GLY A 58 -7.12 -21.11 2.80
CA GLY A 58 -8.16 -20.22 3.29
C GLY A 58 -9.48 -20.96 3.55
N ALA A 59 -10.53 -20.20 3.83
CA ALA A 59 -11.89 -20.69 4.02
C ALA A 59 -12.80 -20.07 2.96
N SER A 60 -13.68 -20.86 2.34
CA SER A 60 -14.67 -20.38 1.37
C SER A 60 -15.99 -19.97 2.04
N PHE A 61 -15.91 -19.30 3.19
CA PHE A 61 -17.08 -18.74 3.88
C PHE A 61 -17.08 -17.23 3.65
N ASP A 62 -18.01 -16.77 2.84
CA ASP A 62 -18.04 -15.41 2.29
C ASP A 62 -19.01 -14.48 3.02
N ALA A 63 -19.91 -14.99 3.85
CA ALA A 63 -20.97 -14.18 4.45
C ALA A 63 -20.42 -13.07 5.36
N CYS A 64 -19.62 -13.40 6.38
CA CYS A 64 -19.05 -12.38 7.27
C CYS A 64 -18.10 -11.43 6.50
N CYS A 65 -17.20 -12.00 5.70
CA CYS A 65 -16.21 -11.24 4.95
C CYS A 65 -16.87 -10.24 3.98
N SER A 66 -17.93 -10.66 3.29
CA SER A 66 -18.68 -9.81 2.35
C SER A 66 -19.54 -8.75 3.04
N HIS A 67 -19.80 -8.85 4.35
CA HIS A 67 -20.40 -7.75 5.11
C HIS A 67 -19.33 -6.78 5.66
N HIS A 68 -18.22 -7.30 6.17
CA HIS A 68 -17.17 -6.48 6.79
C HIS A 68 -16.27 -5.77 5.78
N GLY A 69 -15.89 -6.42 4.67
CA GLY A 69 -14.99 -5.86 3.65
C GLY A 69 -15.53 -4.56 3.02
N PRO A 70 -16.74 -4.56 2.41
CA PRO A 70 -17.33 -3.35 1.84
C PRO A 70 -17.53 -2.25 2.88
N ARG A 71 -17.97 -2.62 4.09
CA ARG A 71 -18.13 -1.67 5.19
C ARG A 71 -16.82 -0.99 5.55
N ALA A 72 -15.72 -1.75 5.69
CA ALA A 72 -14.41 -1.19 6.01
C ALA A 72 -13.91 -0.23 4.95
N MET A 73 -14.10 -0.55 3.66
CA MET A 73 -13.75 0.37 2.56
C MET A 73 -14.53 1.69 2.67
N VAL A 74 -15.85 1.61 2.84
CA VAL A 74 -16.69 2.82 2.99
C VAL A 74 -16.32 3.62 4.23
N GLU A 75 -16.00 2.95 5.34
CA GLU A 75 -15.53 3.63 6.55
C GLU A 75 -14.18 4.29 6.33
N ALA A 76 -13.23 3.66 5.61
CA ALA A 76 -11.94 4.27 5.27
C ALA A 76 -12.08 5.53 4.41
N LEU A 77 -12.99 5.52 3.43
CA LEU A 77 -13.24 6.68 2.57
C LEU A 77 -13.68 7.92 3.37
N ARG A 78 -14.34 7.74 4.51
CA ARG A 78 -14.72 8.86 5.41
C ARG A 78 -13.53 9.56 6.06
N TYR A 79 -12.35 8.93 6.01
CA TYR A 79 -11.11 9.49 6.53
C TYR A 79 -10.19 10.02 5.43
N ALA A 80 -10.54 9.83 4.15
CA ALA A 80 -9.76 10.39 3.04
C ALA A 80 -9.62 11.90 3.18
N PHE A 81 -10.71 12.55 3.56
CA PHE A 81 -10.75 13.95 3.97
C PHE A 81 -11.36 14.08 5.36
N ALA A 82 -10.84 14.98 6.18
CA ALA A 82 -11.40 15.31 7.49
C ALA A 82 -11.44 16.82 7.70
N GLY A 83 -12.51 17.31 8.31
CA GLY A 83 -12.60 18.70 8.78
C GLY A 83 -12.47 18.74 10.29
N GLU A 84 -11.50 19.48 10.82
CA GLU A 84 -11.25 19.61 12.26
C GLU A 84 -11.04 21.08 12.62
N PRO A 85 -11.75 21.61 13.62
CA PRO A 85 -12.72 22.70 13.50
C PRO A 85 -12.53 23.73 12.36
N GLU A 86 -11.30 24.07 11.98
CA GLU A 86 -10.96 25.06 10.92
C GLU A 86 -9.90 24.58 9.91
N VAL A 87 -9.47 23.32 9.96
CA VAL A 87 -8.48 22.69 9.07
C VAL A 87 -9.17 21.69 8.16
N LEU A 88 -8.83 21.73 6.87
CA LEU A 88 -9.09 20.63 5.95
C LEU A 88 -7.89 19.68 5.94
N SER A 89 -8.06 18.46 6.41
CA SER A 89 -7.04 17.41 6.33
C SER A 89 -7.29 16.47 5.16
N VAL A 90 -6.26 16.18 4.38
CA VAL A 90 -6.23 15.12 3.36
C VAL A 90 -5.34 14.00 3.89
N ASN A 91 -5.94 12.87 4.26
CA ASN A 91 -5.22 11.77 4.90
C ASN A 91 -4.99 10.58 3.96
N LEU A 92 -5.94 10.23 3.10
CA LEU A 92 -5.78 9.13 2.14
C LEU A 92 -5.78 9.70 0.73
N PHE A 93 -4.68 9.47 0.00
CA PHE A 93 -4.53 9.93 -1.38
C PHE A 93 -5.17 8.92 -2.32
N LEU A 94 -6.47 9.11 -2.58
CA LEU A 94 -7.31 8.29 -3.44
C LEU A 94 -8.00 9.18 -4.47
N ASP A 95 -8.40 8.60 -5.59
CA ASP A 95 -9.33 9.26 -6.51
C ASP A 95 -10.68 9.38 -5.79
N ALA A 96 -11.03 10.60 -5.37
CA ALA A 96 -12.15 10.83 -4.46
C ALA A 96 -12.71 12.25 -4.60
N THR A 97 -14.03 12.36 -4.42
CA THR A 97 -14.72 13.64 -4.26
C THR A 97 -15.41 13.68 -2.91
N GLY A 98 -15.49 14.86 -2.32
CA GLY A 98 -16.10 15.06 -1.02
C GLY A 98 -16.62 16.48 -0.80
N ARG A 99 -17.52 16.62 0.16
CA ARG A 99 -17.91 17.91 0.74
C ARG A 99 -17.65 17.87 2.23
N ILE A 100 -16.69 18.68 2.68
CA ILE A 100 -16.15 18.63 4.04
C ILE A 100 -16.45 19.95 4.73
N LEU A 101 -16.95 19.88 5.97
CA LEU A 101 -17.19 21.08 6.76
C LEU A 101 -15.87 21.58 7.36
N VAL A 102 -15.51 22.82 7.07
CA VAL A 102 -14.34 23.52 7.59
C VAL A 102 -14.82 24.84 8.17
N GLY A 103 -14.70 25.03 9.48
CA GLY A 103 -15.30 26.17 10.19
C GLY A 103 -16.83 26.17 10.13
N GLY A 104 -17.46 25.00 10.00
CA GLY A 104 -18.92 24.87 9.86
C GLY A 104 -19.47 25.08 8.44
N GLU A 105 -18.63 25.55 7.50
CA GLU A 105 -19.01 25.82 6.11
C GLU A 105 -18.45 24.72 5.18
N PRO A 106 -19.22 24.27 4.17
CA PRO A 106 -18.78 23.22 3.26
C PRO A 106 -17.64 23.69 2.33
N VAL A 107 -16.69 22.80 2.08
CA VAL A 107 -15.67 22.89 1.04
C VAL A 107 -15.81 21.66 0.16
N ALA A 108 -16.00 21.86 -1.15
CA ALA A 108 -15.91 20.76 -2.10
C ALA A 108 -14.43 20.46 -2.38
N VAL A 109 -14.10 19.17 -2.37
CA VAL A 109 -12.75 18.65 -2.55
C VAL A 109 -12.82 17.57 -3.61
N ASP A 110 -11.94 17.65 -4.61
CA ASP A 110 -11.72 16.63 -5.62
C ASP A 110 -10.25 16.24 -5.58
N THR A 111 -9.95 14.94 -5.59
CA THR A 111 -8.58 14.44 -5.61
C THR A 111 -8.42 13.47 -6.76
N VAL A 112 -7.37 13.68 -7.55
CA VAL A 112 -6.94 12.79 -8.63
C VAL A 112 -5.49 12.41 -8.38
N THR A 113 -5.22 11.11 -8.37
CA THR A 113 -3.89 10.54 -8.15
C THR A 113 -3.22 10.14 -9.46
N TRP A 114 -1.89 10.13 -9.47
CA TRP A 114 -1.10 9.73 -10.62
C TRP A 114 0.23 9.12 -10.17
N GLN A 115 0.87 8.40 -11.08
CA GLN A 115 2.18 7.79 -10.87
C GLN A 115 3.06 8.04 -12.09
N ASP A 116 4.30 8.44 -11.85
CA ASP A 116 5.39 8.40 -12.81
C ASP A 116 6.38 7.33 -12.34
N VAL A 117 6.38 6.20 -13.02
CA VAL A 117 7.19 5.03 -12.63
C VAL A 117 8.68 5.27 -12.90
N ASP A 118 9.01 6.00 -13.97
CA ASP A 118 10.40 6.28 -14.36
C ASP A 118 11.02 7.31 -13.42
N ALA A 119 10.27 8.34 -13.08
CA ALA A 119 10.67 9.33 -12.08
C ALA A 119 10.53 8.82 -10.63
N GLN A 120 9.89 7.67 -10.43
CA GLN A 120 9.55 7.12 -9.11
C GLN A 120 8.80 8.13 -8.25
N ILE A 121 7.71 8.69 -8.77
CA ILE A 121 6.87 9.65 -8.07
C ILE A 121 5.43 9.16 -8.02
N PHE A 122 4.81 9.23 -6.85
CA PHE A 122 3.37 9.19 -6.70
C PHE A 122 2.87 10.59 -6.38
N GLY A 123 1.89 11.08 -7.15
CA GLY A 123 1.33 12.41 -6.97
C GLY A 123 -0.17 12.38 -6.72
N ALA A 124 -0.66 13.40 -6.03
CA ALA A 124 -2.07 13.67 -5.87
C ALA A 124 -2.33 15.16 -6.10
N ARG A 125 -3.30 15.47 -6.97
CA ARG A 125 -3.82 16.82 -7.19
C ARG A 125 -5.14 16.95 -6.47
N ILE A 126 -5.21 17.89 -5.55
CA ILE A 126 -6.40 18.24 -4.76
C ILE A 126 -6.94 19.55 -5.29
N THR A 127 -8.14 19.55 -5.85
CA THR A 127 -8.87 20.74 -6.29
C THR A 127 -9.86 21.15 -5.22
N LEU A 128 -9.87 22.44 -4.86
CA LEU A 128 -10.69 22.99 -3.79
C LEU A 128 -11.72 23.96 -4.35
N ASP A 129 -12.93 23.88 -3.81
CA ASP A 129 -13.97 24.90 -4.01
C ASP A 129 -14.62 25.22 -2.65
N PRO A 130 -14.25 26.34 -2.01
CA PRO A 130 -14.82 26.75 -0.74
C PRO A 130 -16.20 27.42 -0.86
N GLY A 131 -16.75 27.57 -2.08
CA GLY A 131 -17.99 28.28 -2.38
C GLY A 131 -17.88 29.81 -2.27
N THR A 132 -17.18 30.30 -1.25
CA THR A 132 -16.80 31.71 -1.09
C THR A 132 -15.35 31.80 -0.66
N ASP A 133 -14.61 32.72 -1.26
CA ASP A 133 -13.20 32.92 -0.98
C ASP A 133 -12.93 33.15 0.51
N ARG A 134 -12.13 32.28 1.12
CA ARG A 134 -11.86 32.31 2.56
C ARG A 134 -10.56 31.63 2.91
N SER A 135 -10.06 31.96 4.10
CA SER A 135 -8.78 31.42 4.59
C SER A 135 -9.02 30.21 5.47
N PHE A 136 -8.30 29.13 5.21
CA PHE A 136 -8.20 27.98 6.10
C PHE A 136 -6.94 27.18 5.77
N PRO A 137 -6.33 26.51 6.76
CA PRO A 137 -5.24 25.58 6.52
C PRO A 137 -5.71 24.31 5.79
N VAL A 138 -4.90 23.84 4.85
CA VAL A 138 -4.99 22.52 4.24
C VAL A 138 -3.82 21.69 4.74
N ARG A 139 -4.10 20.64 5.53
CA ARG A 139 -3.10 19.70 6.06
C ARG A 139 -3.05 18.45 5.18
N LEU A 140 -1.89 18.14 4.64
CA LEU A 140 -1.64 16.95 3.83
C LEU A 140 -0.83 15.98 4.69
N ARG A 141 -1.30 14.74 4.89
CA ARG A 141 -0.48 13.72 5.56
C ARG A 141 0.77 13.44 4.71
N VAL A 142 1.93 13.31 5.35
CA VAL A 142 3.13 12.68 4.77
C VAL A 142 3.12 11.21 5.20
N PRO A 143 2.89 10.26 4.30
CA PRO A 143 2.90 8.84 4.66
C PRO A 143 4.28 8.41 5.13
N GLY A 144 4.36 7.55 6.16
CA GLY A 144 5.64 7.06 6.68
C GLY A 144 6.48 6.30 5.64
N TRP A 145 5.86 5.77 4.58
CA TRP A 145 6.59 5.14 3.46
C TRP A 145 7.25 6.15 2.50
N ALA A 146 6.80 7.41 2.47
CA ALA A 146 7.29 8.43 1.55
C ALA A 146 8.47 9.20 2.13
N GLY A 147 8.47 9.45 3.44
CA GLY A 147 9.53 10.15 4.18
C GLY A 147 9.68 11.65 3.87
N ALA A 148 9.19 12.11 2.71
CA ALA A 148 9.16 13.50 2.30
C ALA A 148 7.96 13.76 1.37
N ALA A 149 7.61 15.03 1.21
CA ALA A 149 6.57 15.49 0.30
C ALA A 149 7.00 16.81 -0.36
N ASP A 150 6.88 16.89 -1.69
CA ASP A 150 6.99 18.14 -2.44
C ASP A 150 5.58 18.67 -2.70
N VAL A 151 5.31 19.93 -2.34
CA VAL A 151 3.97 20.52 -2.39
C VAL A 151 3.98 21.76 -3.27
N LEU A 152 3.06 21.78 -4.24
CA LEU A 152 2.81 22.91 -5.13
C LEU A 152 1.40 23.44 -4.92
N VAL A 153 1.24 24.75 -4.94
CA VAL A 153 -0.06 25.41 -4.92
C VAL A 153 -0.23 26.21 -6.20
N ASN A 154 -1.22 25.85 -7.02
CA ASN A 154 -1.41 26.42 -8.36
C ASN A 154 -0.14 26.37 -9.24
N GLY A 155 0.65 25.31 -9.11
CA GLY A 155 1.87 25.09 -9.89
C GLY A 155 3.15 25.71 -9.30
N GLU A 156 3.06 26.52 -8.25
CA GLU A 156 4.21 27.14 -7.60
C GLU A 156 4.57 26.40 -6.29
N PRO A 157 5.86 26.21 -5.97
CA PRO A 157 6.27 25.58 -4.71
C PRO A 157 5.68 26.30 -3.49
N ALA A 158 5.08 25.53 -2.58
CA ALA A 158 4.62 26.06 -1.30
C ALA A 158 5.84 26.42 -0.43
N ALA A 159 5.83 27.62 0.19
CA ALA A 159 6.82 27.97 1.20
C ALA A 159 6.61 27.07 2.43
N ASP A 160 7.55 26.16 2.63
CA ASP A 160 7.38 24.96 3.45
C ASP A 160 7.21 25.24 4.95
N ALA A 161 6.35 24.45 5.59
CA ALA A 161 6.30 24.22 7.04
C ALA A 161 5.59 22.88 7.29
N GLY A 162 6.21 21.78 6.85
CA GLY A 162 5.85 20.44 7.27
C GLY A 162 6.67 19.94 8.45
N ASP A 163 6.12 19.00 9.21
CA ASP A 163 6.89 18.09 10.05
C ASP A 163 7.05 16.73 9.33
N GLU A 164 7.63 15.72 9.99
CA GLU A 164 7.84 14.40 9.39
C GLU A 164 6.52 13.68 9.00
N CYS A 165 5.37 14.13 9.50
CA CYS A 165 4.08 13.44 9.39
C CYS A 165 3.02 14.21 8.59
N ALA A 166 3.16 15.52 8.39
CA ALA A 166 2.23 16.34 7.61
C ALA A 166 2.84 17.65 7.10
N VAL A 167 2.34 18.14 5.96
CA VAL A 167 2.60 19.49 5.45
C VAL A 167 1.32 20.32 5.54
N THR A 168 1.39 21.53 6.09
CA THR A 168 0.22 22.41 6.21
C THR A 168 0.37 23.68 5.37
N VAL A 169 -0.58 23.90 4.46
CA VAL A 169 -0.64 25.09 3.60
C VAL A 169 -1.65 26.08 4.16
N HIS A 170 -1.18 27.25 4.58
CA HIS A 170 -2.02 28.35 5.04
C HIS A 170 -2.28 29.33 3.91
N ARG A 171 -3.53 29.42 3.44
CA ARG A 171 -3.89 30.27 2.31
C ARG A 171 -5.34 30.73 2.36
N ARG A 172 -5.63 31.81 1.63
CA ARG A 172 -6.98 32.15 1.15
C ARG A 172 -7.26 31.38 -0.14
N TRP A 173 -8.28 30.53 -0.11
CA TRP A 173 -8.65 29.66 -1.22
C TRP A 173 -9.79 30.27 -2.02
N SER A 174 -9.72 30.16 -3.35
CA SER A 174 -10.80 30.46 -4.30
C SER A 174 -11.23 29.18 -5.02
N ALA A 175 -12.41 29.19 -5.65
CA ALA A 175 -12.90 28.04 -6.40
C ALA A 175 -11.94 27.67 -7.55
N GLY A 176 -11.53 26.40 -7.59
CA GLY A 176 -10.60 25.86 -8.59
C GLY A 176 -9.12 25.98 -8.21
N ASP A 177 -8.79 26.54 -7.05
CA ASP A 177 -7.42 26.46 -6.53
C ASP A 177 -7.01 24.98 -6.34
N THR A 178 -5.73 24.71 -6.59
CA THR A 178 -5.18 23.35 -6.55
C THR A 178 -3.99 23.27 -5.61
N VAL A 179 -3.93 22.14 -4.91
CA VAL A 179 -2.77 21.70 -4.13
C VAL A 179 -2.29 20.39 -4.75
N GLU A 180 -1.08 20.36 -5.27
CA GLU A 180 -0.44 19.13 -5.74
C GLU A 180 0.59 18.69 -4.71
N VAL A 181 0.55 17.42 -4.33
CA VAL A 181 1.57 16.80 -3.47
C VAL A 181 2.22 15.65 -4.21
N ARG A 182 3.54 15.55 -4.10
CA ARG A 182 4.37 14.54 -4.75
C ARG A 182 5.19 13.82 -3.69
N PHE A 183 5.13 12.50 -3.73
CA PHE A 183 5.80 11.60 -2.81
C PHE A 183 6.83 10.77 -3.57
N PRO A 184 8.06 10.65 -3.06
CA PRO A 184 9.02 9.68 -3.58
C PRO A 184 8.45 8.26 -3.48
N LEU A 185 8.44 7.55 -4.60
CA LEU A 185 7.96 6.19 -4.73
C LEU A 185 9.13 5.21 -4.68
N ALA A 186 9.72 5.05 -3.51
CA ALA A 186 10.90 4.20 -3.33
C ALA A 186 10.54 2.71 -3.18
N VAL A 187 11.45 1.84 -3.64
CA VAL A 187 11.45 0.42 -3.28
C VAL A 187 11.90 0.30 -1.83
N ARG A 188 11.07 -0.31 -0.99
CA ARG A 188 11.37 -0.55 0.43
C ARG A 188 11.38 -2.03 0.73
N LEU A 189 12.39 -2.44 1.48
CA LEU A 189 12.55 -3.81 1.93
C LEU A 189 12.25 -3.87 3.42
N VAL A 190 11.25 -4.66 3.79
CA VAL A 190 10.88 -4.87 5.20
C VAL A 190 11.34 -6.26 5.61
N GLN A 191 12.30 -6.32 6.51
CA GLN A 191 12.82 -7.58 7.03
C GLN A 191 11.81 -8.24 7.97
N GLY A 192 11.72 -9.57 7.91
CA GLY A 192 10.96 -10.39 8.84
C GLY A 192 11.46 -10.15 10.27
N GLN A 193 10.53 -10.17 11.21
CA GLN A 193 10.83 -9.91 12.62
C GLN A 193 10.38 -11.09 13.47
N THR A 194 11.10 -11.28 14.57
CA THR A 194 10.69 -12.18 15.65
C THR A 194 9.95 -11.36 16.71
N LEU A 195 8.65 -11.64 16.87
CA LEU A 195 7.81 -11.07 17.92
C LEU A 195 7.45 -12.15 18.95
N GLY A 196 8.19 -12.19 20.05
CA GLY A 196 8.04 -13.24 21.06
C GLY A 196 8.36 -14.62 20.47
N HIS A 197 7.36 -15.51 20.45
CA HIS A 197 7.47 -16.85 19.85
C HIS A 197 7.01 -16.91 18.39
N HIS A 198 6.47 -15.80 17.85
CA HIS A 198 6.09 -15.71 16.45
C HIS A 198 7.28 -15.21 15.63
N VAL A 199 7.82 -16.08 14.79
CA VAL A 199 8.90 -15.75 13.87
C VAL A 199 8.28 -15.59 12.49
N ILE A 200 8.24 -14.37 11.97
CA ILE A 200 8.33 -14.17 10.53
C ILE A 200 9.81 -14.37 10.24
N ASP A 201 10.16 -15.37 9.41
CA ASP A 201 11.55 -15.73 9.08
C ASP A 201 12.39 -14.46 8.98
N ASP A 202 13.30 -14.26 9.94
CA ASP A 202 14.09 -13.04 10.09
C ASP A 202 15.13 -12.90 8.96
N ARG A 203 15.27 -13.96 8.17
CA ARG A 203 16.02 -13.97 6.91
C ARG A 203 15.13 -13.71 5.72
N ALA A 204 13.82 -13.51 5.85
CA ALA A 204 12.95 -13.16 4.74
C ALA A 204 12.65 -11.67 4.68
N VAL A 205 12.41 -11.16 3.47
CA VAL A 205 12.01 -9.76 3.26
C VAL A 205 10.70 -9.69 2.48
N ALA A 206 9.91 -8.67 2.80
CA ALA A 206 8.80 -8.20 2.01
C ALA A 206 9.24 -6.98 1.18
N ILE A 207 8.75 -6.88 -0.06
CA ILE A 207 9.08 -5.79 -0.98
C ILE A 207 7.87 -4.88 -1.12
N PHE A 208 8.08 -3.59 -0.89
CA PHE A 208 7.10 -2.55 -1.10
C PHE A 208 7.55 -1.58 -2.19
N PHE A 209 6.59 -1.01 -2.92
CA PHE A 209 6.79 0.15 -3.77
C PHE A 209 5.72 1.17 -3.41
N GLY A 210 6.14 2.24 -2.72
CA GLY A 210 5.21 3.13 -2.00
C GLY A 210 4.37 2.39 -0.95
N PRO A 211 3.04 2.56 -0.93
CA PRO A 211 2.17 1.88 0.05
C PRO A 211 1.86 0.42 -0.30
N ARG A 212 2.22 -0.03 -1.52
CA ARG A 212 1.82 -1.34 -2.04
C ARG A 212 2.84 -2.41 -1.69
N LEU A 213 2.36 -3.51 -1.10
CA LEU A 213 3.08 -4.75 -0.91
C LEU A 213 3.07 -5.55 -2.22
N PHE A 214 4.22 -6.05 -2.62
CA PHE A 214 4.38 -6.86 -3.82
C PHE A 214 4.56 -8.34 -3.48
N CYS A 215 4.28 -9.19 -4.46
CA CYS A 215 4.47 -10.63 -4.37
C CYS A 215 5.09 -11.20 -5.66
N LEU A 216 5.83 -12.29 -5.50
CA LEU A 216 6.20 -13.16 -6.62
C LEU A 216 5.08 -14.15 -6.87
N THR A 217 4.71 -14.37 -8.13
CA THR A 217 3.70 -15.35 -8.52
C THR A 217 4.24 -16.28 -9.59
N GLU A 218 3.91 -17.57 -9.52
CA GLU A 218 4.28 -18.54 -10.58
C GLU A 218 3.66 -18.16 -11.92
N ARG A 219 2.53 -17.46 -11.92
CA ARG A 219 1.87 -16.97 -13.14
C ARG A 219 2.77 -16.03 -13.94
N LEU A 220 3.46 -15.11 -13.26
CA LEU A 220 4.35 -14.14 -13.89
C LEU A 220 5.80 -14.64 -13.99
N ASN A 221 6.12 -15.73 -13.30
CA ASN A 221 7.44 -16.33 -13.28
C ASN A 221 7.34 -17.85 -13.56
N PRO A 222 6.73 -18.28 -14.68
CA PRO A 222 6.38 -19.69 -14.92
C PRO A 222 7.58 -20.62 -15.06
N GLU A 223 8.75 -20.06 -15.39
CA GLU A 223 10.01 -20.78 -15.52
C GLU A 223 10.74 -20.99 -14.18
N HIS A 224 10.20 -20.42 -13.09
CA HIS A 224 10.87 -20.39 -11.80
C HIS A 224 10.03 -21.02 -10.70
N ARG A 225 10.64 -21.97 -9.99
CA ARG A 225 10.06 -22.57 -8.78
C ARG A 225 10.31 -21.65 -7.59
N LEU A 226 9.29 -20.87 -7.21
CA LEU A 226 9.39 -19.82 -6.20
C LEU A 226 9.90 -20.30 -4.82
N ASP A 227 9.69 -21.58 -4.48
CA ASP A 227 10.17 -22.19 -3.23
C ASP A 227 11.69 -22.07 -3.03
N PHE A 228 12.41 -22.07 -4.15
CA PHE A 228 13.87 -22.13 -4.16
C PHE A 228 14.52 -20.77 -4.41
N LEU A 229 13.73 -19.74 -4.71
CA LEU A 229 14.26 -18.40 -4.91
C LEU A 229 14.70 -17.79 -3.57
N ARG A 230 15.86 -17.12 -3.60
CA ARG A 230 16.43 -16.35 -2.49
C ARG A 230 16.83 -14.96 -2.96
N LEU A 231 16.46 -13.90 -2.25
CA LEU A 231 16.86 -12.55 -2.63
C LEU A 231 18.29 -12.25 -2.15
N ALA A 232 19.16 -11.89 -3.09
CA ALA A 232 20.44 -11.27 -2.84
C ALA A 232 20.28 -9.77 -3.05
N LEU A 233 20.42 -9.02 -1.96
CA LEU A 233 20.41 -7.56 -2.02
C LEU A 233 21.85 -7.08 -2.25
N PRO A 234 22.09 -6.17 -3.20
CA PRO A 234 23.40 -5.56 -3.34
C PRO A 234 23.71 -4.76 -2.06
N PRO A 235 24.99 -4.72 -1.62
CA PRO A 235 25.37 -4.12 -0.34
C PRO A 235 25.16 -2.60 -0.26
N SER A 236 24.84 -1.90 -1.36
CA SER A 236 24.75 -0.43 -1.36
C SER A 236 23.59 0.22 -2.14
N GLU A 237 22.70 -0.48 -2.84
CA GLU A 237 21.58 0.19 -3.54
C GLU A 237 20.31 -0.69 -3.67
N PRO A 238 19.25 -0.46 -2.88
CA PRO A 238 17.96 -1.12 -3.10
C PRO A 238 17.25 -0.64 -4.38
N GLU A 239 17.69 0.47 -4.97
CA GLU A 239 16.92 1.16 -6.01
C GLU A 239 16.93 0.46 -7.38
N ARG A 240 17.92 -0.40 -7.72
CA ARG A 240 18.04 -0.88 -9.11
C ARG A 240 18.45 -2.33 -9.40
N ALA A 241 18.68 -3.22 -8.42
CA ALA A 241 18.93 -4.62 -8.77
C ALA A 241 18.62 -5.62 -7.64
N ILE A 242 17.37 -6.04 -7.51
CA ILE A 242 17.05 -7.23 -6.70
C ILE A 242 17.58 -8.45 -7.48
N ARG A 243 18.66 -9.08 -6.98
CA ARG A 243 19.20 -10.31 -7.57
C ARG A 243 18.60 -11.51 -6.85
N VAL A 244 18.42 -12.62 -7.55
CA VAL A 244 17.84 -13.82 -6.96
C VAL A 244 18.73 -15.03 -7.19
N LEU A 245 19.00 -15.80 -6.13
CA LEU A 245 19.86 -16.98 -6.11
C LEU A 245 19.04 -18.26 -5.89
N THR A 246 19.52 -19.38 -6.45
CA THR A 246 18.96 -20.73 -6.27
C THR A 246 19.94 -21.62 -5.49
N PRO A 247 19.48 -22.48 -4.54
CA PRO A 247 20.33 -23.37 -3.76
C PRO A 247 21.18 -24.36 -4.58
N GLU A 248 22.44 -24.56 -4.19
CA GLU A 248 23.42 -25.42 -4.88
C GLU A 248 22.99 -26.89 -5.00
N ARG A 249 22.26 -27.43 -4.01
CA ARG A 249 21.79 -28.83 -4.03
C ARG A 249 20.83 -29.14 -5.18
N LEU A 250 20.17 -28.13 -5.74
CA LEU A 250 19.28 -28.31 -6.89
C LEU A 250 20.04 -28.28 -8.22
N GLN A 251 21.08 -27.43 -8.32
CA GLN A 251 22.02 -27.45 -9.45
C GLN A 251 22.67 -28.83 -9.59
N ALA A 252 23.08 -29.43 -8.46
CA ALA A 252 23.64 -30.78 -8.43
C ALA A 252 22.66 -31.89 -8.89
N ALA A 253 21.35 -31.65 -8.81
CA ALA A 253 20.30 -32.55 -9.28
C ALA A 253 19.92 -32.31 -10.76
N GLY A 254 20.64 -31.44 -11.48
CA GLY A 254 20.33 -31.07 -12.87
C GLY A 254 19.15 -30.10 -13.00
N ILE A 255 18.70 -29.50 -11.90
CA ILE A 255 17.57 -28.57 -11.84
C ILE A 255 18.12 -27.21 -11.41
N GLY A 256 18.47 -26.33 -12.34
CA GLY A 256 18.72 -24.94 -12.00
C GLY A 256 19.37 -24.11 -13.11
N PRO A 257 19.20 -22.78 -13.07
CA PRO A 257 20.01 -21.85 -13.84
C PRO A 257 21.42 -21.73 -13.23
N ASP A 258 22.36 -21.42 -14.10
CA ASP A 258 23.83 -21.37 -14.02
C ASP A 258 24.40 -20.27 -13.09
N ARG A 259 23.79 -20.06 -11.91
CA ARG A 259 24.11 -18.97 -10.95
C ARG A 259 23.92 -17.56 -11.52
N GLN A 260 23.34 -17.42 -12.72
CA GLN A 260 23.06 -16.11 -13.28
C GLN A 260 21.85 -15.47 -12.57
N PRO A 261 21.93 -14.16 -12.25
CA PRO A 261 20.76 -13.42 -11.81
C PRO A 261 19.62 -13.60 -12.81
N VAL A 262 18.43 -13.92 -12.31
CA VAL A 262 17.21 -13.95 -13.12
C VAL A 262 16.40 -12.69 -12.84
N THR A 263 15.82 -12.12 -13.90
CA THR A 263 14.83 -11.05 -13.76
C THR A 263 13.50 -11.67 -13.36
N LEU A 264 12.91 -11.20 -12.27
CA LEU A 264 11.59 -11.63 -11.82
C LEU A 264 10.59 -10.50 -11.96
N GLU A 265 9.37 -10.87 -12.33
CA GLU A 265 8.23 -9.96 -12.31
C GLU A 265 7.52 -10.07 -10.96
N LEU A 266 7.46 -8.94 -10.25
CA LEU A 266 6.66 -8.79 -9.06
C LEU A 266 5.31 -8.17 -9.40
N TRP A 267 4.28 -8.55 -8.66
CA TRP A 267 2.93 -8.02 -8.82
C TRP A 267 2.41 -7.44 -7.50
N PRO A 268 1.65 -6.33 -7.52
CA PRO A 268 0.97 -5.85 -6.32
C PRO A 268 0.08 -6.96 -5.72
N LEU A 269 0.22 -7.21 -4.43
CA LEU A 269 -0.56 -8.23 -3.73
C LEU A 269 -2.06 -7.99 -3.91
N ALA A 270 -2.50 -6.74 -3.79
CA ALA A 270 -3.89 -6.30 -3.95
C ALA A 270 -4.58 -6.82 -5.22
N VAL A 271 -3.85 -6.95 -6.33
CA VAL A 271 -4.42 -7.37 -7.63
C VAL A 271 -4.33 -8.90 -7.83
N THR A 272 -3.57 -9.58 -6.97
CA THR A 272 -3.34 -11.03 -7.07
C THR A 272 -4.55 -11.86 -6.65
N GLY A 273 -5.26 -11.42 -5.61
CA GLY A 273 -6.42 -12.17 -5.09
C GLY A 273 -7.74 -11.90 -5.83
N GLY A 274 -7.93 -10.68 -6.37
CA GLY A 274 -9.17 -10.31 -7.07
C GLY A 274 -9.32 -10.72 -8.53
N SER A 275 -8.33 -11.36 -9.15
CA SER A 275 -8.44 -11.77 -10.56
C SER A 275 -9.38 -13.00 -10.74
N PRO A 276 -10.28 -13.02 -11.74
CA PRO A 276 -11.13 -14.17 -12.07
C PRO A 276 -10.32 -15.45 -12.39
N ASN A 277 -9.12 -15.25 -12.95
CA ASN A 277 -8.10 -16.26 -13.22
C ASN A 277 -6.94 -16.17 -12.21
N GLY A 278 -7.14 -15.42 -11.14
CA GLY A 278 -6.18 -15.18 -10.09
C GLY A 278 -6.15 -16.31 -9.07
N VAL A 279 -5.17 -16.17 -8.19
CA VAL A 279 -4.90 -17.10 -7.09
C VAL A 279 -6.13 -17.27 -6.17
N GLY A 280 -7.07 -16.31 -6.18
CA GLY A 280 -8.27 -16.31 -5.33
C GLY A 280 -9.52 -17.02 -5.87
N ARG A 281 -9.51 -17.62 -7.07
CA ARG A 281 -10.74 -18.23 -7.66
C ARG A 281 -10.69 -19.72 -7.94
N THR A 282 -9.52 -20.32 -8.02
CA THR A 282 -9.46 -21.76 -8.15
C THR A 282 -9.47 -22.39 -6.77
N HIS A 283 -10.16 -23.53 -6.65
CA HIS A 283 -9.97 -24.50 -5.57
C HIS A 283 -8.48 -24.48 -5.13
N PRO A 284 -8.13 -24.59 -3.84
CA PRO A 284 -6.76 -24.41 -3.32
C PRO A 284 -5.65 -25.20 -4.07
N THR A 285 -6.03 -26.15 -4.92
CA THR A 285 -5.16 -26.92 -5.82
C THR A 285 -4.89 -26.34 -7.22
N LYS A 286 -5.58 -25.29 -7.72
CA LYS A 286 -5.33 -24.73 -9.07
C LYS A 286 -4.92 -23.25 -9.13
N ALA A 287 -4.61 -22.65 -7.97
CA ALA A 287 -4.20 -21.27 -7.88
C ALA A 287 -2.67 -21.20 -7.94
N PRO A 288 -2.06 -20.43 -8.87
CA PRO A 288 -0.61 -20.36 -9.00
C PRO A 288 -0.01 -19.90 -7.67
N TYR A 289 1.06 -20.58 -7.24
CA TYR A 289 1.68 -20.28 -5.95
C TYR A 289 2.27 -18.86 -5.96
N PHE A 290 2.29 -18.22 -4.79
CA PHE A 290 2.85 -16.88 -4.63
C PHE A 290 3.53 -16.70 -3.27
N LYS A 291 4.48 -15.76 -3.23
CA LYS A 291 5.25 -15.41 -2.02
C LYS A 291 5.30 -13.90 -1.83
N THR A 292 5.06 -13.47 -0.59
CA THR A 292 5.24 -12.07 -0.15
C THR A 292 6.49 -11.92 0.69
N TRP A 293 6.78 -12.93 1.52
CA TRP A 293 8.04 -13.07 2.25
C TRP A 293 8.97 -13.95 1.44
N ILE A 294 10.06 -13.36 0.97
CA ILE A 294 11.05 -14.05 0.14
C ILE A 294 12.32 -14.18 0.97
N PRO A 295 12.80 -15.41 1.24
CA PRO A 295 14.01 -15.58 2.03
C PRO A 295 15.19 -14.93 1.31
N GLN A 296 16.07 -14.32 2.06
CA GLN A 296 17.31 -13.73 1.60
C GLN A 296 18.36 -14.83 1.45
N ALA A 297 19.33 -14.59 0.58
CA ALA A 297 20.52 -15.41 0.54
C ALA A 297 21.38 -15.10 1.77
N ASP A 298 21.82 -16.14 2.48
CA ASP A 298 22.84 -15.99 3.53
C ASP A 298 24.13 -15.46 2.88
N GLY A 299 24.63 -14.32 3.36
CA GLY A 299 25.95 -13.74 3.07
C GLY A 299 26.59 -14.08 1.72
N VAL A 300 26.46 -13.18 0.73
CA VAL A 300 27.61 -12.92 -0.15
C VAL A 300 28.54 -12.01 0.65
N ALA A 301 29.33 -12.63 1.54
CA ALA A 301 30.53 -12.01 2.09
C ALA A 301 31.65 -12.07 1.04
#